data_AF-A0A139XQI9-F1
#
_entry.id   AF-A0A139XQI9-F1
#
_cell.length_a   1.000
_cell.length_b   1.000
_cell.length_c   1.000
_cell.angle_alpha   90.00
_cell.angle_beta   90.00
_cell.angle_gamma   90.00
#
_symmetry.space_group_name_H-M   'P 1'
#
loop_
_entity.id
_entity.type
_entity.pdbx_description
1 polymer ?
#
loop_
_entity_poly.entity_id
_entity_poly.type
_entity_poly.pdbx_seq_one_letter_code
_entity_poly.pdbx_strand_id
1 'polypeptide(L)'
;FANYCGKIRNTAEWGGEVELQVIAKVLQRRIQVATMNQGEFLLLTYGEEFPEESSPLRLTFHRHLLAAGGHYNSVVPASSKTSDSDVE
;
A
#
# COMPACT_ATOMS: atom_id res chain seq x y z
N PHE A 1 -13.65 17.71 4.39
CA PHE A 1 -12.18 17.67 4.45
C PHE A 1 -11.65 17.65 5.88
N ALA A 2 -11.71 18.73 6.67
CA ALA A 2 -11.09 18.80 8.01
C ALA A 2 -11.49 17.65 8.97
N ASN A 3 -12.77 17.25 8.97
CA ASN A 3 -13.24 16.11 9.75
C ASN A 3 -12.58 14.78 9.32
N TYR A 4 -12.43 14.55 8.01
CA TYR A 4 -11.76 13.35 7.48
C TYR A 4 -10.30 13.29 7.92
N CYS A 5 -9.58 14.39 7.75
CA CYS A 5 -8.19 14.50 8.23
C CYS A 5 -8.09 14.33 9.75
N GLY A 6 -9.07 14.84 10.50
CA GLY A 6 -9.17 14.65 11.95
C GLY A 6 -9.34 13.20 12.33
N LYS A 7 -10.19 12.44 11.63
CA LYS A 7 -10.38 11.00 11.84
C LYS A 7 -9.09 10.23 11.58
N ILE A 8 -8.55 10.31 10.36
CA ILE A 8 -7.34 9.58 9.96
C ILE A 8 -6.16 9.89 10.89
N ARG A 9 -6.02 11.15 11.35
CA ARG A 9 -4.93 11.54 12.25
C ARG A 9 -5.12 11.05 13.68
N ASN A 10 -6.34 11.13 14.20
CA ASN A 10 -6.59 11.03 15.64
C ASN A 10 -7.22 9.69 16.06
N THR A 11 -7.52 8.80 15.11
CA THR A 11 -8.11 7.48 15.39
C THR A 11 -7.36 6.37 14.69
N ALA A 12 -7.70 5.12 15.00
CA ALA A 12 -7.21 3.93 14.31
C ALA A 12 -8.12 3.53 13.11
N GLU A 13 -8.76 4.49 12.45
CA GLU A 13 -9.47 4.21 11.19
C GLU A 13 -8.47 3.75 10.13
N TRP A 14 -8.86 2.71 9.38
CA TRP A 14 -7.99 2.11 8.38
C TRP A 14 -7.98 2.97 7.12
N GLY A 15 -6.80 3.25 6.59
CA GLY A 15 -6.64 3.94 5.30
C GLY A 15 -7.01 3.05 4.12
N GLY A 16 -7.26 3.67 2.98
CA GLY A 16 -7.57 2.97 1.73
C GLY A 16 -7.11 3.72 0.50
N GLU A 17 -7.95 3.69 -0.54
CA GLU A 17 -7.69 4.29 -1.86
C GLU A 17 -7.24 5.76 -1.80
N VAL A 18 -7.93 6.59 -1.00
CA VAL A 18 -7.63 8.02 -0.88
C VAL A 18 -6.23 8.22 -0.28
N GLU A 19 -5.89 7.47 0.77
CA GLU A 19 -4.56 7.54 1.39
C GLU A 19 -3.47 7.07 0.43
N LEU A 20 -3.70 5.99 -0.34
CA LEU A 20 -2.74 5.48 -1.32
C LEU A 20 -2.45 6.52 -2.41
N GLN A 21 -3.48 7.20 -2.92
CA GLN A 21 -3.30 8.29 -3.89
C GLN A 21 -2.51 9.47 -3.29
N VAL A 22 -2.82 9.86 -2.05
CA VAL A 22 -2.11 10.96 -1.36
C VAL A 22 -0.65 10.58 -1.11
N ILE A 23 -0.38 9.37 -0.62
CA ILE A 23 0.97 8.89 -0.33
C ILE A 23 1.80 8.81 -1.61
N ALA A 24 1.24 8.28 -2.71
CA ALA A 24 1.93 8.25 -4.00
C ALA A 24 2.37 9.66 -4.44
N LYS A 25 1.49 10.66 -4.27
CA LYS A 25 1.79 12.06 -4.57
C LYS A 25 2.84 12.67 -3.63
N VAL A 26 2.74 12.43 -2.33
CA VAL A 26 3.72 12.95 -1.36
C VAL A 26 5.11 12.37 -1.62
N LEU A 27 5.18 11.08 -1.96
CA LEU A 27 6.43 10.39 -2.25
C LEU A 27 6.92 10.58 -3.69
N GLN A 28 6.11 11.17 -4.57
CA GLN A 28 6.35 11.27 -6.02
C GLN A 28 6.77 9.91 -6.61
N ARG A 29 6.09 8.84 -6.17
CA ARG A 29 6.47 7.45 -6.45
C ARG A 29 5.26 6.57 -6.61
N ARG A 30 5.31 5.66 -7.58
CA ARG A 30 4.24 4.68 -7.82
C ARG A 30 4.07 3.72 -6.65
N ILE A 31 2.81 3.39 -6.36
CA ILE A 31 2.45 2.33 -5.41
C ILE A 31 1.62 1.29 -6.17
N GLN A 32 2.06 0.04 -6.11
CA GLN A 32 1.36 -1.10 -6.69
C GLN A 32 0.75 -1.95 -5.58
N VAL A 33 -0.54 -2.24 -5.70
CA VAL A 33 -1.28 -3.05 -4.74
C VAL A 33 -1.83 -4.29 -5.44
N ALA A 34 -1.29 -5.44 -5.10
CA ALA A 34 -1.82 -6.73 -5.53
C ALA A 34 -2.97 -7.17 -4.62
N THR A 35 -4.12 -7.53 -5.18
CA THR A 35 -5.30 -7.97 -4.41
C THR A 35 -6.09 -9.03 -5.17
N MET A 36 -6.91 -9.76 -4.43
CA MET A 36 -7.95 -10.62 -5.00
C MET A 36 -9.32 -9.94 -4.88
N ASN A 37 -10.08 -9.89 -5.96
CA ASN A 37 -11.48 -9.45 -5.94
C ASN A 37 -12.33 -10.43 -6.75
N GLN A 38 -13.39 -10.97 -6.12
CA GLN A 38 -14.30 -11.94 -6.77
C GLN A 38 -13.59 -13.13 -7.44
N GLY A 39 -12.46 -13.58 -6.88
CA GLY A 39 -11.67 -14.69 -7.42
C GLY A 39 -10.66 -14.30 -8.50
N GLU A 40 -10.59 -13.02 -8.88
CA GLU A 40 -9.64 -12.51 -9.86
C GLU A 40 -8.49 -11.76 -9.20
N PHE A 41 -7.29 -11.95 -9.75
CA PHE A 41 -6.11 -11.18 -9.36
C PHE A 41 -6.16 -9.80 -10.02
N LEU A 42 -5.96 -8.76 -9.22
CA LEU A 42 -5.87 -7.37 -9.67
C LEU A 42 -4.58 -6.73 -9.18
N LEU A 43 -3.94 -5.95 -10.04
CA LEU A 43 -2.82 -5.09 -9.71
C LEU A 43 -3.23 -3.64 -9.89
N LEU A 44 -3.55 -2.97 -8.79
CA LEU A 44 -3.91 -1.56 -8.77
C LEU A 44 -2.63 -0.72 -8.75
N THR A 45 -2.56 0.31 -9.58
CA THR A 45 -1.41 1.23 -9.64
C THR A 45 -1.85 2.65 -9.29
N TYR A 46 -1.14 3.26 -8.35
CA TYR A 46 -1.34 4.65 -7.93
C TYR A 46 -0.11 5.48 -8.26
N GLY A 47 -0.31 6.73 -8.68
CA GLY A 47 0.78 7.62 -9.05
C GLY A 47 1.32 7.34 -10.46
N GLU A 48 0.48 6.91 -11.41
CA GLU A 48 0.88 6.64 -12.80
C GLU A 48 1.52 7.85 -13.47
N GLU A 49 1.25 9.07 -12.98
CA GLU A 49 1.90 10.31 -13.40
C GLU A 49 3.41 10.36 -13.09
N PHE A 50 3.91 9.50 -12.19
CA PHE A 50 5.32 9.45 -11.82
C PHE A 50 6.12 8.47 -12.69
N PRO A 51 7.43 8.74 -12.90
CA PRO A 51 8.24 7.97 -13.83
C PRO A 51 8.42 6.49 -13.42
N GLU A 52 8.41 5.58 -14.42
CA GLU A 52 8.54 4.13 -14.22
C GLU A 52 9.95 3.70 -13.78
N GLU A 53 10.94 4.55 -14.06
CA GLU A 53 12.34 4.33 -13.73
C GLU A 53 12.54 4.24 -12.21
N SER A 54 11.63 4.81 -11.43
CA SER A 54 11.58 4.61 -9.98
C SER A 54 10.88 3.28 -9.65
N SER A 55 11.59 2.36 -8.99
CA SER A 55 10.99 1.08 -8.56
C SER A 55 9.75 1.38 -7.72
N PRO A 56 8.57 0.80 -7.98
CA PRO A 56 7.37 1.12 -7.20
C PRO A 56 7.46 0.57 -5.78
N LEU A 57 6.74 1.20 -4.85
CA LEU A 57 6.38 0.55 -3.59
C LEU A 57 5.35 -0.54 -3.89
N ARG A 58 5.50 -1.71 -3.27
CA ARG A 58 4.64 -2.86 -3.53
C ARG A 58 3.96 -3.31 -2.25
N LEU A 59 2.64 -3.44 -2.33
CA LEU A 59 1.80 -3.93 -1.24
C LEU A 59 0.94 -5.10 -1.73
N THR A 60 0.49 -5.94 -0.81
CA THR A 60 -0.64 -6.84 -1.02
C THR A 60 -1.80 -6.42 -0.14
N PHE A 61 -3.02 -6.45 -0.67
CA PHE A 61 -4.24 -6.24 0.10
C PHE A 61 -5.02 -7.54 0.23
N HIS A 62 -5.40 -7.86 1.47
CA HIS A 62 -6.11 -9.08 1.80
C HIS A 62 -7.39 -8.78 2.57
N ARG A 63 -8.54 -8.78 1.87
CA ARG A 63 -9.84 -8.50 2.48
C ARG A 63 -10.26 -9.51 3.56
N HIS A 64 -9.90 -10.78 3.38
CA HIS A 64 -10.42 -11.92 4.15
C HIS A 64 -9.34 -12.74 4.87
N LEU A 65 -8.08 -12.28 4.85
CA LEU A 65 -7.00 -13.01 5.51
C LEU A 65 -7.10 -12.92 7.04
N LEU A 66 -7.59 -11.80 7.56
CA LEU A 66 -7.73 -11.54 8.99
C LEU A 66 -9.19 -11.34 9.37
N ALA A 67 -9.57 -11.80 10.57
CA ALA A 67 -10.92 -11.63 11.11
C ALA A 67 -11.33 -10.15 11.26
N ALA A 68 -10.34 -9.25 11.45
CA ALA A 68 -10.55 -7.81 11.54
C ALA A 68 -10.84 -7.14 10.17
N GLY A 69 -10.76 -7.89 9.06
CA GLY A 69 -11.04 -7.39 7.72
C GLY A 69 -9.79 -7.13 6.88
N GLY A 70 -9.87 -6.11 6.04
CA GLY A 70 -8.91 -5.88 4.95
C GLY A 70 -7.57 -5.35 5.41
N HIS A 71 -6.47 -6.03 5.08
CA HIS A 71 -5.13 -5.70 5.54
C HIS A 71 -4.10 -5.54 4.42
N TYR A 72 -3.21 -4.57 4.58
CA TYR A 72 -2.10 -4.31 3.67
C TYR A 72 -0.80 -4.87 4.25
N ASN A 73 -0.05 -5.62 3.44
CA ASN A 73 1.32 -6.03 3.76
C ASN A 73 2.30 -5.40 2.77
N SER A 74 3.50 -5.05 3.24
CA SER A 74 4.62 -4.70 2.36
C SER A 74 5.21 -5.96 1.73
N VAL A 75 5.53 -5.91 0.44
CA VAL A 75 6.19 -7.02 -0.25
C VAL A 75 7.44 -6.55 -0.99
N VAL A 76 8.43 -7.44 -1.05
CA VAL A 76 9.69 -7.22 -1.75
C VAL A 76 9.89 -8.26 -2.84
N PRO A 77 10.65 -7.96 -3.91
CA PRO A 77 10.99 -8.95 -4.92
C PRO A 77 11.71 -10.14 -4.28
N ALA A 78 11.41 -11.37 -4.71
CA ALA A 78 12.05 -12.56 -4.15
C ALA A 78 13.59 -12.56 -4.30
N SER A 79 14.13 -11.80 -5.26
CA SER A 79 15.57 -11.66 -5.50
C SER A 79 16.23 -10.53 -4.70
N SER A 80 15.48 -9.69 -3.99
CA SER A 80 16.07 -8.69 -3.11
C SER A 80 16.45 -9.35 -1.78
N LYS A 81 17.69 -9.83 -1.66
CA LYS A 81 18.22 -10.24 -0.36
C LYS A 81 18.24 -9.00 0.56
N THR A 82 17.47 -9.05 1.63
CA THR A 82 17.68 -8.19 2.80
C THR A 82 18.95 -8.66 3.49
N SER A 83 19.93 -7.77 3.67
CA SER A 83 21.00 -8.01 4.63
C SER A 83 20.37 -7.99 6.02
N ASP A 84 20.08 -9.16 6.58
CA ASP A 84 19.75 -9.32 8.00
C ASP A 84 20.99 -8.90 8.81
N SER A 85 21.01 -7.65 9.26
CA SER A 85 22.05 -7.16 10.16
C SER A 85 21.55 -6.15 11.19
N ASP A 86 20.27 -6.12 11.54
CA ASP A 86 19.78 -5.23 12.61
C ASP A 86 18.54 -5.81 13.33
N VAL A 87 18.73 -6.88 14.11
CA VAL A 87 17.95 -7.12 15.32
C VAL A 87 18.87 -7.78 16.35
N GLU A 88 19.47 -6.96 17.23
CA GLU A 88 20.02 -7.38 18.53
C GLU A 88 19.02 -6.97 19.63
#